data_AF-A0AAN4ZDK8-F1
#
_entry.id   AF-A0AAN4ZDK8-F1
#
_cell.length_a   1.000
_cell.length_b   1.000
_cell.length_c   1.000
_cell.angle_alpha   90.00
_cell.angle_beta   90.00
_cell.angle_gamma   90.00
#
_symmetry.space_group_name_H-M   'P 1'
#
loop_
_entity.id
_entity.type
_entity.pdbx_description
1 polymer ?
#
loop_
_entity_poly.entity_id
_entity_poly.type
_entity_poly.pdbx_seq_one_letter_code
_entity_poly.pdbx_strand_id
1 'polypeptide(L)'
;KNIRSVKIIWEYGITDEESAKAMLLEFPTVKIYRIHAGCGIICDSTLVHIARNSEFAELTGISEITASGLAEAFELVIASQKKGVWCSVARNVIQQWIDQLECTKFLISSSRVMHLESGAYLLYYPADAGYPEDTYFVNMHTAR
;
A
#
# COMPACT_ATOMS: atom_id res chain seq x y z
N LYS A 1 -8.63 23.99 -4.99
CA LYS A 1 -9.17 22.71 -5.52
C LYS A 1 -9.92 22.04 -4.37
N ASN A 2 -11.21 21.70 -4.57
CA ASN A 2 -12.05 21.09 -3.54
C ASN A 2 -11.41 19.79 -3.05
N ILE A 3 -10.98 19.79 -1.79
CA ILE A 3 -10.43 18.64 -1.11
C ILE A 3 -11.60 17.71 -0.79
N ARG A 4 -11.65 16.54 -1.42
CA ARG A 4 -12.61 15.48 -1.09
C ARG A 4 -11.83 14.36 -0.39
N SER A 5 -12.22 14.02 0.83
CA SER A 5 -11.87 12.76 1.47
C SER A 5 -12.88 11.72 0.99
N VAL A 6 -12.44 10.64 0.38
CA VAL A 6 -13.34 9.56 -0.06
C VAL A 6 -13.09 8.37 0.84
N LYS A 7 -13.99 8.20 1.82
CA LYS A 7 -14.02 6.98 2.64
C LYS A 7 -14.90 5.97 1.91
N ILE A 8 -14.30 4.96 1.29
CA ILE A 8 -15.05 3.88 0.64
C ILE A 8 -15.01 2.67 1.57
N ILE A 9 -16.00 2.58 2.45
CA ILE A 9 -16.18 1.38 3.28
C ILE A 9 -16.99 0.39 2.46
N TRP A 10 -16.35 -0.68 2.00
CA TRP A 10 -17.07 -1.75 1.30
C TRP A 10 -17.59 -2.76 2.31
N GLU A 11 -18.80 -2.52 2.80
CA GLU A 11 -19.62 -3.57 3.42
C GLU A 11 -20.66 -4.02 2.38
N TYR A 12 -20.42 -5.19 1.77
CA TYR A 12 -21.42 -6.03 1.09
C TYR A 12 -22.32 -5.37 0.01
N GLY A 13 -21.76 -4.77 -1.05
CA GLY A 13 -22.60 -4.15 -2.10
C GLY A 13 -22.08 -3.98 -3.53
N ILE A 14 -20.78 -4.16 -3.81
CA ILE A 14 -20.31 -4.35 -5.20
C ILE A 14 -20.00 -5.82 -5.41
N THR A 15 -20.62 -6.40 -6.43
CA THR A 15 -20.51 -7.83 -6.75
C THR A 15 -19.45 -8.13 -7.79
N ASP A 16 -18.88 -7.11 -8.46
CA ASP A 16 -17.86 -7.31 -9.49
C ASP A 16 -16.58 -6.50 -9.23
N GLU A 17 -15.46 -7.23 -9.21
CA GLU A 17 -14.11 -6.74 -8.94
C GLU A 17 -13.62 -5.71 -9.97
N GLU A 18 -13.99 -5.90 -11.24
CA GLU A 18 -13.59 -5.06 -12.37
C GLU A 18 -14.17 -3.64 -12.24
N SER A 19 -15.47 -3.49 -11.93
CA SER A 19 -16.06 -2.17 -11.70
C SER A 19 -15.48 -1.47 -10.47
N ALA A 20 -15.14 -2.22 -9.42
CA ALA A 20 -14.47 -1.67 -8.25
C ALA A 20 -13.08 -1.11 -8.62
N LYS A 21 -12.29 -1.87 -9.38
CA LYS A 21 -10.99 -1.41 -9.91
C LYS A 21 -11.16 -0.19 -10.81
N ALA A 22 -12.06 -0.23 -11.77
CA ALA A 22 -12.32 0.87 -12.69
C ALA A 22 -12.66 2.16 -11.94
N MET A 23 -13.55 2.08 -10.95
CA MET A 23 -13.94 3.23 -10.14
C MET A 23 -12.75 3.81 -9.34
N LEU A 24 -11.88 2.96 -8.78
CA LEU A 24 -10.68 3.43 -8.08
C LEU A 24 -9.70 4.14 -9.01
N LEU A 25 -9.58 3.68 -10.25
CA LEU A 25 -8.72 4.27 -11.27
C LEU A 25 -9.29 5.59 -11.85
N GLU A 26 -10.59 5.82 -11.76
CA GLU A 26 -11.28 7.00 -12.28
C GLU A 26 -11.17 8.25 -11.39
N PHE A 27 -10.79 8.14 -10.11
CA PHE A 27 -10.71 9.27 -9.19
C PHE A 27 -9.27 9.84 -9.07
N PRO A 28 -8.95 10.96 -9.76
CA PRO A 28 -7.55 11.40 -9.93
C PRO A 28 -6.95 12.13 -8.72
N THR A 29 -7.73 12.59 -7.75
CA THR A 29 -7.19 13.35 -6.59
C THR A 29 -8.08 13.19 -5.36
N VAL A 30 -7.68 12.30 -4.47
CA VAL A 30 -8.31 12.11 -3.16
C VAL A 30 -7.23 12.19 -2.10
N LYS A 31 -7.44 13.03 -1.07
CA LYS A 31 -6.47 13.18 0.03
C LYS A 31 -6.32 11.91 0.86
N ILE A 32 -7.42 11.18 1.05
CA ILE A 32 -7.52 9.99 1.90
C ILE A 32 -8.35 8.93 1.18
N TYR A 33 -7.74 7.82 0.80
CA TYR A 33 -8.47 6.57 0.51
C TYR A 33 -8.50 5.69 1.74
N ARG A 34 -9.66 5.13 2.06
CA ARG A 34 -9.76 3.94 2.92
C ARG A 34 -10.59 2.92 2.17
N ILE A 35 -10.02 1.76 1.94
CA ILE A 35 -10.62 0.64 1.20
C ILE A 35 -10.41 -0.60 2.06
N HIS A 36 -11.52 -1.25 2.41
CA HIS A 36 -11.51 -2.59 2.97
C HIS A 36 -12.09 -3.52 1.89
N ALA A 37 -11.37 -4.52 1.40
CA ALA A 37 -11.83 -5.29 0.23
C ALA A 37 -11.46 -6.78 0.26
N GLY A 38 -12.22 -7.58 -0.49
CA GLY A 38 -11.92 -8.99 -0.74
C GLY A 38 -10.83 -9.19 -1.80
N CYS A 39 -10.59 -10.46 -2.14
CA CYS A 39 -9.59 -10.89 -3.13
C CYS A 39 -9.74 -10.14 -4.47
N GLY A 40 -8.63 -9.97 -5.19
CA GLY A 40 -8.61 -9.38 -6.53
C GLY A 40 -8.58 -7.85 -6.59
N ILE A 41 -9.25 -7.12 -5.69
CA ILE A 41 -9.29 -5.64 -5.73
C ILE A 41 -7.96 -5.02 -5.29
N ILE A 42 -7.34 -5.56 -4.24
CA ILE A 42 -6.07 -5.08 -3.70
C ILE A 42 -4.93 -5.79 -4.43
N CYS A 43 -4.49 -5.21 -5.55
CA CYS A 43 -3.39 -5.72 -6.36
C CYS A 43 -2.39 -4.59 -6.70
N ASP A 44 -1.34 -4.93 -7.44
CA ASP A 44 -0.26 -4.00 -7.82
C ASP A 44 -0.77 -2.72 -8.45
N SER A 45 -1.65 -2.81 -9.45
CA SER A 45 -2.15 -1.64 -10.19
C SER A 45 -2.95 -0.71 -9.29
N THR A 46 -3.78 -1.26 -8.39
CA THR A 46 -4.54 -0.48 -7.41
C THR A 46 -3.62 0.20 -6.39
N LEU A 47 -2.64 -0.55 -5.86
CA LEU A 47 -1.66 -0.03 -4.90
C LEU A 47 -0.85 1.12 -5.51
N VAL A 48 -0.29 0.91 -6.71
CA VAL A 48 0.52 1.90 -7.45
C VAL A 48 -0.32 3.12 -7.80
N HIS A 49 -1.56 2.94 -8.28
CA HIS A 49 -2.45 4.06 -8.58
C HIS A 49 -2.68 4.94 -7.35
N ILE A 50 -2.95 4.33 -6.20
CA ILE A 50 -3.22 5.04 -4.96
C ILE A 50 -1.94 5.69 -4.42
N ALA A 51 -0.83 4.96 -4.42
CA ALA A 51 0.48 5.48 -4.07
C ALA A 51 0.90 6.64 -4.98
N ARG A 52 0.38 6.76 -6.20
CA ARG A 52 0.62 7.90 -7.09
C ARG A 52 -0.27 9.09 -6.75
N ASN A 53 -1.56 8.87 -6.53
CA ASN A 53 -2.59 9.92 -6.55
C ASN A 53 -3.05 10.43 -5.17
N SER A 54 -2.61 9.81 -4.07
CA SER A 54 -3.08 10.18 -2.73
C SER A 54 -2.01 10.67 -1.77
N GLU A 55 -2.37 11.63 -0.91
CA GLU A 55 -1.54 12.03 0.24
C GLU A 55 -1.52 10.91 1.29
N PHE A 56 -2.69 10.32 1.56
CA PHE A 56 -2.82 9.21 2.50
C PHE A 56 -3.75 8.13 1.93
N ALA A 57 -3.42 6.86 2.15
CA ALA A 57 -4.28 5.76 1.77
C ALA A 57 -4.15 4.54 2.67
N GLU A 58 -5.24 3.79 2.77
CA GLU A 58 -5.34 2.56 3.55
C GLU A 58 -6.10 1.50 2.75
N LEU A 59 -5.43 0.39 2.48
CA LEU A 59 -5.87 -0.74 1.66
C LEU A 59 -5.82 -2.01 2.50
N THR A 60 -6.92 -2.35 3.15
CA THR A 60 -6.96 -3.52 4.06
C THR A 60 -7.82 -4.62 3.46
N GLY A 61 -7.37 -5.87 3.54
CA GLY A 61 -8.13 -6.99 2.98
C GLY A 61 -7.27 -8.14 2.47
N ILE A 62 -7.86 -8.99 1.63
CA ILE A 62 -7.11 -10.03 0.92
C ILE A 62 -6.42 -9.37 -0.28
N SER A 63 -5.10 -9.42 -0.32
CA SER A 63 -4.27 -8.76 -1.34
C SER A 63 -3.59 -9.75 -2.28
N GLU A 64 -3.45 -9.36 -3.54
CA GLU A 64 -2.65 -10.01 -4.58
C GLU A 64 -1.43 -9.17 -4.96
N ILE A 65 -0.93 -8.36 -4.01
CA ILE A 65 0.25 -7.51 -4.21
C ILE A 65 1.50 -8.40 -4.36
N THR A 66 2.31 -8.12 -5.37
CA THR A 66 3.60 -8.75 -5.61
C THR A 66 4.75 -7.94 -5.00
N ALA A 67 5.95 -8.54 -4.93
CA ALA A 67 7.15 -7.82 -4.49
C ALA A 67 7.47 -6.62 -5.40
N SER A 68 7.19 -6.75 -6.71
CA SER A 68 7.39 -5.67 -7.69
C SER A 68 6.40 -4.54 -7.50
N GLY A 69 5.12 -4.84 -7.27
CA GLY A 69 4.12 -3.81 -7.01
C GLY A 69 4.36 -3.07 -5.70
N LEU A 70 4.82 -3.80 -4.67
CA LEU A 70 5.25 -3.21 -3.41
C LEU A 70 6.45 -2.27 -3.61
N ALA A 71 7.46 -2.71 -4.36
CA ALA A 71 8.63 -1.89 -4.69
C ALA A 71 8.24 -0.60 -5.43
N GLU A 72 7.43 -0.70 -6.48
CA GLU A 72 6.98 0.46 -7.26
C GLU A 72 6.18 1.45 -6.38
N ALA A 73 5.31 0.94 -5.51
CA ALA A 73 4.55 1.78 -4.58
C ALA A 73 5.49 2.51 -3.60
N PHE A 74 6.52 1.83 -3.09
CA PHE A 74 7.48 2.44 -2.17
C PHE A 74 8.36 3.49 -2.86
N GLU A 75 8.78 3.26 -4.10
CA GLU A 75 9.50 4.26 -4.91
C GLU A 75 8.66 5.54 -5.11
N LEU A 76 7.35 5.40 -5.33
CA LEU A 76 6.45 6.55 -5.38
C LEU A 76 6.36 7.30 -4.04
N VAL A 77 6.45 6.59 -2.91
CA VAL A 77 6.53 7.21 -1.58
C VAL A 77 7.87 7.93 -1.41
N ILE A 78 8.99 7.31 -1.79
CA ILE A 78 10.34 7.92 -1.76
C ILE A 78 10.37 9.23 -2.54
N ALA A 79 9.76 9.26 -3.74
CA ALA A 79 9.74 10.43 -4.61
C ALA A 79 8.73 11.53 -4.18
N SER A 80 7.90 11.27 -3.18
CA SER A 80 6.85 12.20 -2.74
C SER A 80 7.24 12.97 -1.48
N GLN A 81 6.54 14.08 -1.21
CA GLN A 81 6.61 14.76 0.09
C GLN A 81 5.25 14.62 0.79
N LYS A 82 5.25 14.13 2.03
CA LYS A 82 4.04 13.91 2.87
C LYS A 82 3.09 12.87 2.30
N LYS A 83 3.59 11.65 2.11
CA LYS A 83 2.78 10.50 1.65
C LYS A 83 2.74 9.40 2.70
N GLY A 84 1.57 8.78 2.86
CA GLY A 84 1.34 7.63 3.73
C GLY A 84 0.49 6.57 3.05
N VAL A 85 1.00 5.37 2.86
CA VAL A 85 0.25 4.26 2.23
C VAL A 85 0.28 3.05 3.15
N TRP A 86 -0.90 2.58 3.55
CA TRP A 86 -1.10 1.36 4.32
C TRP A 86 -1.69 0.29 3.41
N CYS A 87 -1.12 -0.92 3.44
CA CYS A 87 -1.69 -2.08 2.77
C CYS A 87 -1.49 -3.37 3.56
N SER A 88 -2.35 -4.36 3.36
CA SER A 88 -2.04 -5.76 3.71
C SER A 88 -1.31 -6.44 2.55
N VAL A 89 -0.34 -7.30 2.87
CA VAL A 89 0.39 -8.13 1.92
C VAL A 89 0.68 -9.50 2.52
N ALA A 90 0.95 -10.50 1.68
CA ALA A 90 1.44 -11.80 2.16
C ALA A 90 2.89 -11.67 2.68
N ARG A 91 3.25 -12.45 3.70
CA ARG A 91 4.57 -12.44 4.35
C ARG A 91 5.72 -12.69 3.37
N ASN A 92 5.53 -13.64 2.46
CA ASN A 92 6.53 -14.00 1.45
C ASN A 92 6.83 -12.84 0.50
N VAL A 93 5.84 -11.98 0.21
CA VAL A 93 6.00 -10.79 -0.66
C VAL A 93 6.97 -9.80 -0.03
N ILE A 94 6.86 -9.55 1.28
CA ILE A 94 7.79 -8.67 2.00
C ILE A 94 9.20 -9.23 1.98
N GLN A 95 9.36 -10.52 2.24
CA GLN A 95 10.69 -11.14 2.22
C GLN A 95 11.31 -11.09 0.83
N GLN A 96 10.56 -11.43 -0.22
CA GLN A 96 11.02 -11.36 -1.61
C GLN A 96 11.45 -9.96 -2.01
N TRP A 97 10.72 -8.93 -1.56
CA TRP A 97 11.10 -7.55 -1.81
C TRP A 97 12.39 -7.16 -1.06
N ILE A 98 12.49 -7.50 0.22
CA ILE A 98 13.70 -7.25 1.04
C ILE A 98 14.94 -7.89 0.41
N ASP A 99 14.83 -9.12 -0.09
CA ASP A 99 15.93 -9.85 -0.71
C ASP A 99 16.46 -9.17 -1.99
N GLN A 100 15.71 -8.25 -2.59
CA GLN A 100 16.09 -7.48 -3.78
C GLN A 100 16.69 -6.11 -3.44
N LEU A 101 16.69 -5.69 -2.17
CA LEU A 101 17.15 -4.36 -1.77
C LEU A 101 18.67 -4.25 -1.76
N GLU A 102 19.17 -3.13 -2.26
CA GLU A 102 20.59 -2.78 -2.15
C GLU A 102 20.90 -2.20 -0.75
N CYS A 103 21.74 -2.89 0.02
CA CYS A 103 22.15 -2.45 1.36
C CYS A 103 22.85 -1.08 1.41
N THR A 104 23.31 -0.56 0.27
CA THR A 104 23.89 0.79 0.14
C THR A 104 22.84 1.90 0.13
N LYS A 105 21.59 1.58 -0.23
CA LYS A 105 20.46 2.52 -0.32
C LYS A 105 19.47 2.36 0.83
N PHE A 106 19.42 1.18 1.43
CA PHE A 106 18.41 0.85 2.45
C PHE A 106 19.04 0.36 3.75
N LEU A 107 18.50 0.85 4.88
CA LEU A 107 18.69 0.28 6.20
C LEU A 107 17.52 -0.65 6.51
N ILE A 108 17.82 -1.93 6.78
CA ILE A 108 16.82 -2.97 7.08
C ILE A 108 16.94 -3.37 8.54
N SER A 109 15.80 -3.48 9.21
CA SER A 109 15.65 -3.99 10.57
C SER A 109 14.42 -4.91 10.64
N SER A 110 14.20 -5.54 11.79
CA SER A 110 13.19 -6.61 11.99
C SER A 110 11.75 -6.25 11.63
N SER A 111 11.41 -4.96 11.58
CA SER A 111 10.06 -4.48 11.26
C SER A 111 10.05 -3.17 10.47
N ARG A 112 11.22 -2.77 9.93
CA ARG A 112 11.37 -1.51 9.21
C ARG A 112 12.44 -1.60 8.12
N VAL A 113 12.10 -1.10 6.94
CA VAL A 113 13.03 -0.74 5.86
C VAL A 113 13.06 0.78 5.75
N MET A 114 14.23 1.40 5.67
CA MET A 114 14.38 2.85 5.51
C MET A 114 15.28 3.17 4.33
N HIS A 115 14.81 4.00 3.41
CA HIS A 115 15.62 4.57 2.34
C HIS A 115 16.53 5.65 2.94
N LEU A 116 17.85 5.50 2.78
CA LEU A 116 18.86 6.30 3.47
C LEU A 116 18.86 7.77 3.03
N GLU A 117 18.63 8.03 1.74
CA GLU A 117 18.72 9.37 1.18
C GLU A 117 17.47 10.22 1.48
N SER A 118 16.28 9.65 1.25
CA SER A 118 15.02 10.39 1.45
C SER A 118 14.48 10.31 2.88
N GLY A 119 14.98 9.38 3.69
CA GLY A 119 14.42 9.07 5.01
C GLY A 119 13.04 8.39 4.96
N ALA A 120 12.48 8.13 3.79
CA ALA A 120 11.25 7.37 3.65
C ALA A 120 11.42 5.96 4.22
N TYR A 121 10.37 5.41 4.81
CA TYR A 121 10.44 4.13 5.47
C TYR A 121 9.16 3.32 5.28
N LEU A 122 9.31 2.01 5.31
CA LEU A 122 8.26 1.02 5.30
C LEU A 122 8.33 0.26 6.62
N LEU A 123 7.27 0.36 7.42
CA LEU A 123 7.06 -0.49 8.59
C LEU A 123 6.24 -1.70 8.19
N TYR A 124 6.57 -2.87 8.74
CA TYR A 124 5.81 -4.08 8.49
C TYR A 124 5.66 -4.90 9.78
N TYR A 125 4.46 -5.41 10.03
CA TYR A 125 4.12 -6.18 11.22
C TYR A 125 3.05 -7.22 10.90
N PRO A 126 3.00 -8.35 11.65
CA PRO A 126 1.95 -9.36 11.47
C PRO A 126 0.56 -8.74 11.61
N ALA A 127 -0.39 -9.20 10.78
CA ALA A 127 -1.78 -8.78 10.89
C ALA A 127 -2.47 -9.37 12.13
N ASP A 128 -3.46 -8.64 12.65
CA ASP A 128 -4.29 -9.08 13.77
C ASP A 128 -5.23 -10.24 13.40
N ALA A 129 -5.89 -10.81 14.40
CA ALA A 129 -6.89 -11.87 14.21
C ALA A 129 -7.99 -11.45 13.21
N GLY A 130 -8.25 -12.29 12.20
CA GLY A 130 -9.25 -12.06 11.15
C GLY A 130 -8.67 -11.97 9.73
N TYR A 131 -7.35 -11.96 9.58
CA TYR A 131 -6.66 -12.08 8.29
C TYR A 131 -6.13 -13.51 8.07
N PRO A 132 -5.87 -13.91 6.82
CA PRO A 132 -5.20 -15.17 6.53
C PRO A 132 -3.88 -15.29 7.33
N GLU A 133 -3.56 -16.51 7.77
CA GLU A 133 -2.25 -16.83 8.33
C GLU A 133 -1.16 -16.34 7.34
N ASP A 134 -0.09 -15.75 7.85
CA ASP A 134 0.97 -15.10 7.07
C ASP A 134 0.62 -13.77 6.36
N THR A 135 -0.40 -13.05 6.81
CA THR A 135 -0.62 -11.65 6.35
C THR A 135 0.18 -10.66 7.19
N TYR A 136 0.82 -9.69 6.54
CA TYR A 136 1.51 -8.56 7.16
C TYR A 136 0.79 -7.26 6.81
N PHE A 137 0.67 -6.36 7.77
CA PHE A 137 0.36 -4.96 7.50
C PHE A 137 1.64 -4.22 7.18
N VAL A 138 1.58 -3.46 6.10
CA VAL A 138 2.65 -2.66 5.56
C VAL A 138 2.25 -1.21 5.61
N ASN A 139 3.20 -0.39 5.98
CA ASN A 139 2.99 0.99 6.28
C ASN A 139 4.15 1.83 5.76
N MET A 140 3.96 2.47 4.60
CA MET A 140 4.95 3.27 3.90
C MET A 140 4.74 4.77 4.16
N HIS A 141 5.77 5.49 4.62
CA HIS A 141 5.74 6.94 4.84
C HIS A 141 7.03 7.63 4.43
N THR A 142 6.90 8.90 4.06
CA THR A 142 8.02 9.84 4.03
C THR A 142 8.33 10.32 5.45
N ALA A 143 9.61 10.35 5.85
CA ALA A 143 9.99 11.07 7.07
C ALA A 143 9.55 12.55 6.96
N ARG A 144 9.02 13.09 8.06
CA ARG A 144 8.53 14.47 8.13
C ARG A 144 9.65 15.50 8.01
#